data_AF-A0A261BBE1-F1
#
_entry.id   AF-A0A261BBE1-F1
#
_cell.length_a   1.000
_cell.length_b   1.000
_cell.length_c   1.000
_cell.angle_alpha   90.00
_cell.angle_beta   90.00
_cell.angle_gamma   90.00
#
_symmetry.space_group_name_H-M   'P 1'
#
loop_
_entity.id
_entity.type
_entity.pdbx_description
1 polymer ?
#
loop_
_entity_poly.entity_id
_entity_poly.type
_entity_poly.pdbx_seq_one_letter_code
_entity_poly.pdbx_strand_id
1 'polypeptide(L)'
;MSTSTTVKRARVTARIAQAENTSLPTTSENTQQLLQQTEGKRKQLDKKCSEYEQICKKTAKLKAEKSRIETEASNLTAQSDEIDQMFSKLEQNAETSFLLQQQKNNEMNEAVQQWTTLDGKEEKLYDDLTHETELERDLREKYEEISKNVNQLGTDAESDEKEFRLLESAFDTDMRTEKTLEQYLTRLIDDVFINQRRLEDIQIGTSRGRANFRHAEKALRDQRSRNRRMSAQISRNTNPDSERVFEDKSEEEEVQKLESMEKAWDSMEDKIRLKEFELAEESEKVNQKIQLLGRLQSAETANKEKQKQLRIAKDYADLQSHTPMYAAYSASMSLNHNLVERLEIPVSRNSDVKEPITYKSSQTSGTPNQLVEFEDDVDEFPEYSKMNESRKKILRNTENEAQRVLTHELKELEGIVSGQRQESHALTRDVKWLKENIQLRKTDIEFYTTKAQELIQKARKEDNDKLQSSQQKSQNNFPLDLVTSRGDVLELREKRLILENERNMLTNQIKENGLECDRLNEQWKILKGFAKSVNFDSIRQLDVEIENWQIKVTQLEEQITKLQKMEDYASLANGQLRTNLALLKPYDEEYQEFESLLEANKLLNNQVARQEFRKSVEELKQNGDIDIVF
;
A
#
# COMPACT_ATOMS: atom_id res chain seq x y z
N MET A 1 -42.51 121.87 -12.70
CA MET A 1 -41.29 122.01 -11.86
C MET A 1 -40.06 122.26 -12.75
N SER A 2 -39.85 123.48 -13.25
CA SER A 2 -38.76 123.82 -14.20
C SER A 2 -37.97 125.08 -13.81
N THR A 3 -37.62 125.24 -12.52
CA THR A 3 -36.97 126.46 -12.01
C THR A 3 -35.52 126.25 -11.56
N SER A 4 -34.97 125.02 -11.55
CA SER A 4 -33.64 124.72 -10.98
C SER A 4 -32.47 124.92 -11.94
N THR A 5 -32.66 124.72 -13.25
CA THR A 5 -31.57 124.84 -14.24
C THR A 5 -31.33 126.30 -14.67
N THR A 6 -32.36 127.14 -14.67
CA THR A 6 -32.25 128.57 -15.02
C THR A 6 -31.52 129.37 -13.93
N VAL A 7 -31.76 129.06 -12.65
CA VAL A 7 -31.08 129.71 -11.51
C VAL A 7 -29.60 129.30 -11.42
N LYS A 8 -29.26 128.07 -11.79
CA LYS A 8 -27.85 127.61 -11.84
C LYS A 8 -27.08 128.23 -13.00
N ARG A 9 -27.68 128.37 -14.19
CA ARG A 9 -27.05 129.10 -15.30
C ARG A 9 -26.88 130.59 -14.98
N ALA A 10 -27.91 131.26 -14.43
CA ALA A 10 -27.81 132.68 -14.05
C ALA A 10 -26.74 132.94 -12.96
N ARG A 11 -26.56 132.03 -11.98
CA ARG A 11 -25.46 132.13 -10.99
C ARG A 11 -24.07 131.93 -11.58
N VAL A 12 -23.93 131.07 -12.59
CA VAL A 12 -22.64 130.86 -13.28
C VAL A 12 -22.34 132.06 -14.18
N THR A 13 -23.32 132.59 -14.92
CA THR A 13 -23.12 133.78 -15.76
C THR A 13 -22.86 135.05 -14.93
N ALA A 14 -23.51 135.22 -13.77
CA ALA A 14 -23.24 136.34 -12.87
C ALA A 14 -21.85 136.24 -12.18
N ARG A 15 -21.34 135.02 -11.94
CA ARG A 15 -19.97 134.81 -11.44
C ARG A 15 -18.91 135.02 -12.52
N ILE A 16 -19.20 134.72 -13.78
CA ILE A 16 -18.31 135.02 -14.91
C ILE A 16 -18.25 136.54 -15.14
N ALA A 17 -19.37 137.25 -15.09
CA ALA A 17 -19.40 138.72 -15.20
C ALA A 17 -18.75 139.45 -14.00
N GLN A 18 -18.74 138.86 -12.80
CA GLN A 18 -17.98 139.36 -11.65
C GLN A 18 -16.46 139.06 -11.76
N ALA A 19 -16.07 138.01 -12.48
CA ALA A 19 -14.67 137.69 -12.72
C ALA A 19 -14.03 138.52 -13.85
N GLU A 20 -14.82 139.03 -14.80
CA GLU A 20 -14.33 139.89 -15.90
C GLU A 20 -14.10 141.36 -15.51
N ASN A 21 -14.61 141.83 -14.36
CA ASN A 21 -14.46 143.21 -13.89
C ASN A 21 -13.52 143.40 -12.69
N THR A 22 -12.84 142.34 -12.24
CA THR A 22 -11.73 142.49 -11.29
C THR A 22 -10.41 142.42 -12.04
N SER A 23 -9.87 143.60 -12.34
CA SER A 23 -8.48 143.80 -12.74
C SER A 23 -7.56 143.17 -11.68
N LEU A 24 -6.96 142.03 -12.01
CA LEU A 24 -5.84 141.47 -11.26
C LEU A 24 -4.53 141.87 -11.95
N PRO A 25 -3.52 142.29 -11.17
CA PRO A 25 -2.35 142.96 -11.67
C PRO A 25 -1.47 142.00 -12.45
N THR A 26 -1.11 142.40 -13.65
CA THR A 26 -0.07 141.78 -14.46
C THR A 26 1.28 141.95 -13.80
N THR A 27 1.72 140.96 -13.02
CA THR A 27 3.14 140.67 -12.85
C THR A 27 3.40 139.27 -13.37
N SER A 28 4.21 139.19 -14.43
CA SER A 28 4.59 137.97 -15.16
C SER A 28 5.03 136.79 -14.27
N GLU A 29 5.57 137.08 -13.08
CA GLU A 29 6.09 136.07 -12.16
C GLU A 29 5.02 135.22 -11.47
N ASN A 30 3.90 135.82 -11.03
CA ASN A 30 2.88 135.08 -10.27
C ASN A 30 2.14 134.07 -11.15
N THR A 31 1.85 134.42 -12.40
CA THR A 31 1.27 133.51 -13.40
C THR A 31 2.26 132.43 -13.82
N GLN A 32 3.56 132.75 -13.95
CA GLN A 32 4.60 131.75 -14.22
C GLN A 32 4.81 130.75 -13.07
N GLN A 33 4.77 131.20 -11.81
CA GLN A 33 4.86 130.31 -10.65
C GLN A 33 3.66 129.35 -10.56
N LEU A 34 2.44 129.85 -10.82
CA LEU A 34 1.25 129.01 -10.81
C LEU A 34 1.29 127.96 -11.93
N LEU A 35 1.74 128.36 -13.12
CA LEU A 35 1.97 127.45 -14.25
C LEU A 35 3.00 126.38 -13.89
N GLN A 36 4.15 126.73 -13.33
CA GLN A 36 5.16 125.75 -12.89
C GLN A 36 4.62 124.79 -11.83
N GLN A 37 3.84 125.26 -10.85
CA GLN A 37 3.22 124.37 -9.86
C GLN A 37 2.19 123.43 -10.48
N THR A 38 1.35 123.92 -11.41
CA THR A 38 0.37 123.07 -12.10
C THR A 38 1.03 122.05 -13.01
N GLU A 39 2.12 122.42 -13.68
CA GLU A 39 2.90 121.53 -14.53
C GLU A 39 3.66 120.48 -13.70
N GLY A 40 4.18 120.85 -12.52
CA GLY A 40 4.73 119.90 -11.55
C GLY A 40 3.70 118.88 -11.04
N LYS A 41 2.48 119.34 -10.73
CA LYS A 41 1.37 118.44 -10.35
C LYS A 41 0.90 117.55 -11.49
N ARG A 42 0.87 118.06 -12.73
CA ARG A 42 0.54 117.28 -13.94
C ARG A 42 1.57 116.16 -14.15
N LYS A 43 2.87 116.47 -14.09
CA LYS A 43 3.93 115.45 -14.20
C LYS A 43 3.85 114.40 -13.09
N GLN A 44 3.48 114.78 -11.86
CA GLN A 44 3.22 113.81 -10.78
C GLN A 44 1.99 112.94 -11.06
N LEU A 45 0.92 113.51 -11.63
CA LEU A 45 -0.28 112.75 -12.00
C LEU A 45 0.04 111.75 -13.12
N ASP A 46 0.73 112.18 -14.18
CA ASP A 46 1.15 111.32 -15.29
C ASP A 46 2.04 110.16 -14.80
N LYS A 47 2.95 110.44 -13.85
CA LYS A 47 3.76 109.40 -13.20
C LYS A 47 2.90 108.40 -12.43
N LYS A 48 1.94 108.87 -11.63
CA LYS A 48 1.01 107.99 -10.88
C LYS A 48 0.10 107.17 -11.80
N CYS A 49 -0.36 107.74 -12.91
CA CYS A 49 -1.13 107.03 -13.93
C CYS A 49 -0.30 105.92 -14.59
N SER A 50 0.96 106.19 -14.93
CA SER A 50 1.89 105.19 -15.46
C SER A 50 2.18 104.07 -14.44
N GLU A 51 2.41 104.42 -13.17
CA GLU A 51 2.57 103.46 -12.07
C GLU A 51 1.31 102.60 -11.90
N TYR A 52 0.11 103.20 -11.96
CA TYR A 52 -1.16 102.48 -11.88
C TYR A 52 -1.38 101.54 -13.07
N GLU A 53 -1.02 101.95 -14.28
CA GLU A 53 -1.13 101.12 -15.48
C GLU A 53 -0.15 99.93 -15.41
N GLN A 54 1.05 100.12 -14.87
CA GLN A 54 1.98 99.02 -14.60
C GLN A 54 1.46 98.06 -13.55
N ILE A 55 0.83 98.56 -12.48
CA ILE A 55 0.18 97.74 -11.47
C ILE A 55 -0.92 96.91 -12.13
N CYS A 56 -1.81 97.51 -12.93
CA CYS A 56 -2.87 96.78 -13.64
C CYS A 56 -2.31 95.67 -14.55
N LYS A 57 -1.22 95.94 -15.29
CA LYS A 57 -0.55 94.94 -16.11
C LYS A 57 0.04 93.79 -15.27
N LYS A 58 0.65 94.09 -14.11
CA LYS A 58 1.13 93.05 -13.18
C LYS A 58 -0.02 92.23 -12.59
N THR A 59 -1.14 92.87 -12.21
CA THR A 59 -2.31 92.17 -11.68
C THR A 59 -2.96 91.25 -12.72
N ALA A 60 -3.01 91.67 -13.99
CA ALA A 60 -3.49 90.83 -15.08
C ALA A 60 -2.60 89.59 -15.30
N LYS A 61 -1.26 89.77 -15.27
CA LYS A 61 -0.31 88.65 -15.35
C LYS A 61 -0.47 87.68 -14.18
N LEU A 62 -0.57 88.19 -12.95
CA LEU A 62 -0.81 87.38 -11.75
C LEU A 62 -2.14 86.60 -11.81
N LYS A 63 -3.20 87.17 -12.39
CA LYS A 63 -4.46 86.45 -12.61
C LYS A 63 -4.32 85.30 -13.60
N ALA A 64 -3.63 85.54 -14.73
CA ALA A 64 -3.39 84.51 -15.74
C ALA A 64 -2.52 83.36 -15.18
N GLU A 65 -1.51 83.71 -14.37
CA GLU A 65 -0.63 82.74 -13.72
C GLU A 65 -1.35 81.96 -12.63
N LYS A 66 -2.24 82.61 -11.86
CA LYS A 66 -3.13 81.93 -10.92
C LYS A 66 -4.04 80.92 -11.62
N SER A 67 -4.68 81.29 -12.74
CA SER A 67 -5.53 80.35 -13.49
C SER A 67 -4.73 79.17 -14.06
N ARG A 68 -3.49 79.39 -14.49
CA ARG A 68 -2.61 78.32 -14.94
C ARG A 68 -2.29 77.35 -13.80
N ILE A 69 -1.91 77.88 -12.63
CA ILE A 69 -1.61 77.06 -11.45
C ILE A 69 -2.85 76.26 -11.01
N GLU A 70 -4.04 76.85 -11.04
CA GLU A 70 -5.29 76.13 -10.73
C GLU A 70 -5.56 74.98 -11.72
N THR A 71 -5.33 75.18 -13.02
CA THR A 71 -5.44 74.08 -14.00
C THR A 71 -4.40 73.00 -13.80
N GLU A 72 -3.15 73.37 -13.50
CA GLU A 72 -2.05 72.44 -13.26
C GLU A 72 -2.29 71.62 -11.99
N ALA A 73 -2.80 72.25 -10.92
CA ALA A 73 -3.23 71.57 -9.71
C ALA A 73 -4.38 70.58 -9.96
N SER A 74 -5.38 70.94 -10.78
CA SER A 74 -6.47 70.02 -11.13
C SER A 74 -5.98 68.79 -11.92
N ASN A 75 -5.02 68.97 -12.82
CA ASN A 75 -4.42 67.86 -13.57
C ASN A 75 -3.58 66.95 -12.68
N LEU A 76 -2.79 67.52 -11.76
CA LEU A 76 -2.02 66.73 -10.78
C LEU A 76 -2.92 65.94 -9.83
N THR A 77 -4.07 66.51 -9.43
CA THR A 77 -5.05 65.80 -8.60
C THR A 77 -5.64 64.62 -9.37
N ALA A 78 -6.02 64.82 -10.64
CA ALA A 78 -6.53 63.73 -11.48
C ALA A 78 -5.49 62.61 -11.71
N GLN A 79 -4.21 62.96 -11.90
CA GLN A 79 -3.13 61.96 -12.00
C GLN A 79 -2.92 61.19 -10.68
N SER A 80 -3.04 61.87 -9.53
CA SER A 80 -2.98 61.20 -8.22
C SER A 80 -4.11 60.18 -8.08
N ASP A 81 -5.35 60.58 -8.42
CA ASP A 81 -6.51 59.69 -8.36
C ASP A 81 -6.35 58.47 -9.30
N GLU A 82 -5.75 58.66 -10.48
CA GLU A 82 -5.47 57.59 -11.44
C GLU A 82 -4.40 56.61 -10.94
N ILE A 83 -3.37 57.13 -10.25
CA ILE A 83 -2.34 56.32 -9.57
C ILE A 83 -2.96 55.50 -8.44
N ASP A 84 -3.79 56.09 -7.59
CA ASP A 84 -4.44 55.38 -6.49
C ASP A 84 -5.37 54.26 -7.00
N GLN A 85 -6.04 54.51 -8.14
CA GLN A 85 -6.88 53.51 -8.80
C GLN A 85 -6.05 52.36 -9.40
N MET A 86 -4.86 52.65 -9.94
CA MET A 86 -3.91 51.64 -10.42
C MET A 86 -3.34 50.80 -9.28
N PHE A 87 -2.99 51.41 -8.14
CA PHE A 87 -2.56 50.70 -6.94
C PHE A 87 -3.63 49.75 -6.41
N SER A 88 -4.87 50.22 -6.30
CA SER A 88 -6.00 49.38 -5.87
C SER A 88 -6.22 48.16 -6.79
N LYS A 89 -6.04 48.32 -8.10
CA LYS A 89 -6.12 47.20 -9.06
C LYS A 89 -4.95 46.23 -8.91
N LEU A 90 -3.74 46.74 -8.63
CA LEU A 90 -2.56 45.92 -8.38
C LEU A 90 -2.73 45.07 -7.11
N GLU A 91 -3.24 45.64 -6.03
CA GLU A 91 -3.55 44.91 -4.80
C GLU A 91 -4.57 43.79 -5.04
N GLN A 92 -5.69 44.10 -5.73
CA GLN A 92 -6.69 43.09 -6.09
C GLN A 92 -6.11 41.96 -6.96
N ASN A 93 -5.23 42.29 -7.91
CA ASN A 93 -4.54 41.29 -8.71
C ASN A 93 -3.55 40.45 -7.88
N ALA A 94 -2.88 41.03 -6.89
CA ALA A 94 -1.99 40.32 -5.99
C ALA A 94 -2.77 39.37 -5.07
N GLU A 95 -3.89 39.81 -4.50
CA GLU A 95 -4.78 38.99 -3.67
C GLU A 95 -5.37 37.82 -4.44
N THR A 96 -5.87 38.06 -5.66
CA THR A 96 -6.39 36.98 -6.52
C THR A 96 -5.30 36.00 -6.93
N SER A 97 -4.09 36.47 -7.23
CA SER A 97 -2.94 35.59 -7.51
C SER A 97 -2.53 34.76 -6.30
N PHE A 98 -2.57 35.35 -5.10
CA PHE A 98 -2.30 34.64 -3.86
C PHE A 98 -3.34 33.56 -3.56
N LEU A 99 -4.63 33.88 -3.71
CA LEU A 99 -5.73 32.91 -3.56
C LEU A 99 -5.62 31.76 -4.57
N LEU A 100 -5.29 32.07 -5.82
CA LEU A 100 -5.08 31.04 -6.85
C LEU A 100 -3.90 30.12 -6.50
N GLN A 101 -2.81 30.69 -5.99
CA GLN A 101 -1.66 29.91 -5.53
C GLN A 101 -1.98 29.04 -4.33
N GLN A 102 -2.78 29.55 -3.38
CA GLN A 102 -3.25 28.78 -2.23
C GLN A 102 -4.15 27.62 -2.67
N GLN A 103 -5.08 27.86 -3.59
CA GLN A 103 -5.93 26.81 -4.16
C GLN A 103 -5.09 25.74 -4.86
N LYS A 104 -4.11 26.13 -5.68
CA LYS A 104 -3.20 25.19 -6.35
C LYS A 104 -2.38 24.36 -5.36
N ASN A 105 -1.94 24.96 -4.25
CA ASN A 105 -1.24 24.23 -3.18
C ASN A 105 -2.16 23.22 -2.48
N ASN A 106 -3.43 23.56 -2.27
CA ASN A 106 -4.41 22.63 -1.71
C ASN A 106 -4.69 21.45 -2.64
N GLU A 107 -4.92 21.71 -3.93
CA GLU A 107 -5.09 20.67 -4.96
C GLU A 107 -3.86 19.76 -5.05
N MET A 108 -2.65 20.31 -4.95
CA MET A 108 -1.41 19.53 -4.92
C MET A 108 -1.32 18.65 -3.66
N ASN A 109 -1.71 19.16 -2.49
CA ASN A 109 -1.72 18.38 -1.25
C ASN A 109 -2.74 17.24 -1.29
N GLU A 110 -3.94 17.47 -1.84
CA GLU A 110 -4.94 16.43 -2.06
C GLU A 110 -4.43 15.36 -3.02
N ALA A 111 -3.79 15.76 -4.12
CA ALA A 111 -3.15 14.83 -5.04
C ALA A 111 -2.11 13.98 -4.30
N VAL A 112 -1.16 14.60 -3.58
CA VAL A 112 -0.12 13.87 -2.81
C VAL A 112 -0.74 12.85 -1.85
N GLN A 113 -1.81 13.20 -1.13
CA GLN A 113 -2.53 12.25 -0.27
C GLN A 113 -3.11 11.08 -1.07
N GLN A 114 -3.75 11.33 -2.21
CA GLN A 114 -4.27 10.27 -3.08
C GLN A 114 -3.15 9.34 -3.57
N TRP A 115 -2.02 9.88 -4.02
CA TRP A 115 -0.85 9.10 -4.41
C TRP A 115 -0.32 8.25 -3.26
N THR A 116 -0.24 8.78 -2.04
CA THR A 116 0.24 8.03 -0.86
C THR A 116 -0.71 6.89 -0.50
N THR A 117 -2.03 7.09 -0.66
CA THR A 117 -3.01 6.00 -0.43
C THR A 117 -2.97 4.91 -1.50
N LEU A 118 -2.64 5.26 -2.74
CA LEU A 118 -2.42 4.29 -3.82
C LEU A 118 -1.16 3.48 -3.58
N ASP A 119 -0.06 4.13 -3.21
CA ASP A 119 1.22 3.49 -2.91
C ASP A 119 1.07 2.47 -1.75
N GLY A 120 0.32 2.82 -0.70
CA GLY A 120 0.01 1.88 0.39
C GLY A 120 -0.94 0.72 0.00
N LYS A 121 -1.76 0.88 -1.03
CA LYS A 121 -2.58 -0.22 -1.58
C LYS A 121 -1.75 -1.13 -2.49
N GLU A 122 -0.82 -0.55 -3.24
CA GLU A 122 0.12 -1.30 -4.08
C GLU A 122 1.08 -2.14 -3.23
N GLU A 123 1.63 -1.58 -2.15
CA GLU A 123 2.46 -2.34 -1.19
C GLU A 123 1.70 -3.54 -0.60
N LYS A 124 0.43 -3.36 -0.23
CA LYS A 124 -0.43 -4.48 0.22
C LYS A 124 -0.68 -5.53 -0.85
N LEU A 125 -0.89 -5.12 -2.11
CA LEU A 125 -1.07 -6.07 -3.21
C LEU A 125 0.20 -6.89 -3.46
N TYR A 126 1.38 -6.29 -3.33
CA TYR A 126 2.64 -7.01 -3.40
C TYR A 126 2.82 -8.00 -2.23
N ASP A 127 2.49 -7.59 -1.00
CA ASP A 127 2.51 -8.48 0.17
C ASP A 127 1.52 -9.65 0.01
N ASP A 128 0.29 -9.37 -0.44
CA ASP A 128 -0.73 -10.39 -0.68
C ASP A 128 -0.30 -11.36 -1.79
N LEU A 129 0.29 -10.85 -2.88
CA LEU A 129 0.79 -11.68 -3.98
C LEU A 129 1.96 -12.58 -3.54
N THR A 130 2.89 -12.04 -2.76
CA THR A 130 4.01 -12.85 -2.23
C THR A 130 3.51 -13.96 -1.31
N HIS A 131 2.56 -13.65 -0.41
CA HIS A 131 1.92 -14.65 0.44
C HIS A 131 1.14 -15.71 -0.38
N GLU A 132 0.45 -15.32 -1.46
CA GLU A 132 -0.23 -16.26 -2.35
C GLU A 132 0.77 -17.20 -3.05
N THR A 133 1.92 -16.69 -3.51
CA THR A 133 2.97 -17.53 -4.11
C THR A 133 3.61 -18.50 -3.11
N GLU A 134 3.74 -18.11 -1.83
CA GLU A 134 4.20 -18.99 -0.77
C GLU A 134 3.18 -20.11 -0.50
N LEU A 135 1.89 -19.78 -0.44
CA LEU A 135 0.80 -20.75 -0.32
C LEU A 135 0.78 -21.73 -1.50
N GLU A 136 0.98 -21.26 -2.73
CA GLU A 136 1.04 -22.11 -3.91
C GLU A 136 2.22 -23.09 -3.84
N ARG A 137 3.40 -22.61 -3.39
CA ARG A 137 4.58 -23.45 -3.18
C ARG A 137 4.31 -24.53 -2.13
N ASP A 138 3.73 -24.17 -0.99
CA ASP A 138 3.42 -25.12 0.09
C ASP A 138 2.37 -26.15 -0.35
N LEU A 139 1.39 -25.75 -1.16
CA LEU A 139 0.41 -26.67 -1.74
C LEU A 139 1.04 -27.64 -2.76
N ARG A 140 1.99 -27.17 -3.58
CA ARG A 140 2.76 -28.03 -4.49
C ARG A 140 3.62 -29.03 -3.73
N GLU A 141 4.30 -28.60 -2.67
CA GLU A 141 5.10 -29.50 -1.81
C GLU A 141 4.21 -30.59 -1.16
N LYS A 142 3.05 -30.21 -0.63
CA LYS A 142 2.08 -31.18 -0.10
C LYS A 142 1.53 -32.13 -1.16
N TYR A 143 1.28 -31.64 -2.37
CA TYR A 143 0.84 -32.48 -3.48
C TYR A 143 1.91 -33.49 -3.88
N GLU A 144 3.18 -33.08 -3.95
CA GLU A 144 4.30 -33.99 -4.23
C GLU A 144 4.48 -35.04 -3.12
N GLU A 145 4.31 -34.64 -1.85
CA GLU A 145 4.36 -35.56 -0.71
C GLU A 145 3.21 -36.58 -0.75
N ILE A 146 1.98 -36.13 -0.99
CA ILE A 146 0.82 -37.02 -1.16
C ILE A 146 1.04 -37.97 -2.34
N SER A 147 1.55 -37.46 -3.47
CA SER A 147 1.84 -38.28 -4.65
C SER A 147 2.88 -39.36 -4.34
N LYS A 148 3.96 -39.02 -3.61
CA LYS A 148 4.95 -40.01 -3.15
C LYS A 148 4.33 -41.06 -2.23
N ASN A 149 3.52 -40.64 -1.27
CA ASN A 149 2.86 -41.56 -0.32
C ASN A 149 1.87 -42.49 -1.03
N VAL A 150 1.11 -42.00 -2.02
CA VAL A 150 0.20 -42.82 -2.83
C VAL A 150 0.97 -43.85 -3.66
N ASN A 151 2.09 -43.45 -4.26
CA ASN A 151 2.94 -44.39 -4.99
C ASN A 151 3.52 -45.46 -4.07
N GLN A 152 3.96 -45.09 -2.87
CA GLN A 152 4.46 -46.04 -1.87
C GLN A 152 3.37 -47.02 -1.40
N LEU A 153 2.16 -46.53 -1.10
CA LEU A 153 1.02 -47.38 -0.77
C LEU A 153 0.66 -48.33 -1.93
N GLY A 154 0.80 -47.88 -3.17
CA GLY A 154 0.64 -48.71 -4.35
C GLY A 154 1.66 -49.85 -4.41
N THR A 155 2.94 -49.56 -4.15
CA THR A 155 3.99 -50.60 -4.12
C THR A 155 3.82 -51.57 -2.97
N ASP A 156 3.40 -51.09 -1.80
CA ASP A 156 3.16 -51.93 -0.63
C ASP A 156 1.96 -52.85 -0.88
N ALA A 157 0.87 -52.33 -1.46
CA ALA A 157 -0.29 -53.13 -1.85
C ALA A 157 0.06 -54.21 -2.90
N GLU A 158 0.92 -53.90 -3.87
CA GLU A 158 1.42 -54.91 -4.83
C GLU A 158 2.29 -55.98 -4.16
N SER A 159 3.03 -55.62 -3.10
CA SER A 159 3.81 -56.58 -2.30
C SER A 159 2.88 -57.49 -1.51
N ASP A 160 1.90 -56.92 -0.80
CA ASP A 160 0.91 -57.66 -0.03
C ASP A 160 0.08 -58.61 -0.92
N GLU A 161 -0.28 -58.18 -2.13
CA GLU A 161 -0.99 -59.06 -3.09
C GLU A 161 -0.12 -60.25 -3.52
N LYS A 162 1.19 -60.05 -3.70
CA LYS A 162 2.13 -61.16 -4.00
C LYS A 162 2.24 -62.13 -2.84
N GLU A 163 2.36 -61.62 -1.61
CA GLU A 163 2.39 -62.46 -0.40
C GLU A 163 1.09 -63.24 -0.23
N PHE A 164 -0.06 -62.61 -0.46
CA PHE A 164 -1.35 -63.27 -0.41
C PHE A 164 -1.45 -64.41 -1.44
N ARG A 165 -1.01 -64.18 -2.68
CA ARG A 165 -0.99 -65.24 -3.72
C ARG A 165 -0.06 -66.41 -3.35
N LEU A 166 1.08 -66.13 -2.70
CA LEU A 166 1.97 -67.18 -2.20
C LEU A 166 1.30 -67.99 -1.08
N LEU A 167 0.59 -67.32 -0.17
CA LEU A 167 -0.15 -67.98 0.90
C LEU A 167 -1.31 -68.83 0.37
N GLU A 168 -2.06 -68.33 -0.61
CA GLU A 168 -3.13 -69.07 -1.28
C GLU A 168 -2.58 -70.32 -1.98
N SER A 169 -1.45 -70.19 -2.68
CA SER A 169 -0.75 -71.33 -3.28
C SER A 169 -0.29 -72.36 -2.23
N ALA A 170 0.21 -71.90 -1.08
CA ALA A 170 0.62 -72.78 0.02
C ALA A 170 -0.58 -73.53 0.62
N PHE A 171 -1.69 -72.83 0.83
CA PHE A 171 -2.93 -73.41 1.32
C PHE A 171 -3.51 -74.46 0.36
N ASP A 172 -3.47 -74.19 -0.94
CA ASP A 172 -3.87 -75.15 -1.97
C ASP A 172 -2.98 -76.41 -1.97
N THR A 173 -1.67 -76.26 -1.77
CA THR A 173 -0.79 -77.43 -1.61
C THR A 173 -1.11 -78.22 -0.35
N ASP A 174 -1.35 -77.57 0.78
CA ASP A 174 -1.71 -78.23 2.03
C ASP A 174 -3.05 -78.96 1.93
N MET A 175 -4.05 -78.35 1.27
CA MET A 175 -5.34 -79.00 1.03
C MET A 175 -5.19 -80.25 0.14
N ARG A 176 -4.26 -80.24 -0.83
CA ARG A 176 -3.96 -81.42 -1.66
C ARG A 176 -3.25 -82.51 -0.86
N THR A 177 -2.31 -82.15 0.02
CA THR A 177 -1.62 -83.13 0.88
C THR A 177 -2.60 -83.73 1.88
N GLU A 178 -3.49 -82.93 2.47
CA GLU A 178 -4.56 -83.38 3.37
C GLU A 178 -5.48 -84.39 2.67
N LYS A 179 -6.00 -84.07 1.48
CA LYS A 179 -6.80 -85.02 0.69
C LYS A 179 -6.05 -86.32 0.38
N THR A 180 -4.75 -86.23 0.13
CA THR A 180 -3.91 -87.41 -0.13
C THR A 180 -3.79 -88.28 1.13
N LEU A 181 -3.58 -87.65 2.30
CA LEU A 181 -3.54 -88.34 3.59
C LEU A 181 -4.89 -88.97 3.94
N GLU A 182 -6.01 -88.28 3.70
CA GLU A 182 -7.35 -88.85 3.87
C GLU A 182 -7.56 -90.10 3.00
N GLN A 183 -7.12 -90.05 1.74
CA GLN A 183 -7.18 -91.22 0.86
C GLN A 183 -6.31 -92.38 1.36
N TYR A 184 -5.10 -92.10 1.86
CA TYR A 184 -4.24 -93.12 2.47
C TYR A 184 -4.87 -93.74 3.72
N LEU A 185 -5.43 -92.91 4.61
CA LEU A 185 -6.12 -93.38 5.81
C LEU A 185 -7.34 -94.23 5.47
N THR A 186 -8.14 -93.81 4.49
CA THR A 186 -9.31 -94.57 4.03
C THR A 186 -8.89 -95.95 3.50
N ARG A 187 -7.85 -96.01 2.65
CA ARG A 187 -7.29 -97.29 2.17
C ARG A 187 -6.82 -98.18 3.31
N LEU A 188 -6.14 -97.60 4.30
CA LEU A 188 -5.61 -98.35 5.43
C LEU A 188 -6.75 -98.90 6.32
N ILE A 189 -7.81 -98.11 6.53
CA ILE A 189 -9.03 -98.56 7.22
C ILE A 189 -9.68 -99.71 6.45
N ASP A 190 -9.84 -99.57 5.13
CA ASP A 190 -10.42 -100.62 4.28
C ASP A 190 -9.57 -101.90 4.30
N ASP A 191 -8.24 -101.79 4.22
CA ASP A 191 -7.31 -102.92 4.30
C ASP A 191 -7.40 -103.62 5.66
N VAL A 192 -7.48 -102.85 6.76
CA VAL A 192 -7.70 -103.40 8.11
C VAL A 192 -9.05 -104.11 8.16
N PHE A 193 -10.12 -103.53 7.61
CA PHE A 193 -11.45 -104.15 7.57
C PHE A 193 -11.48 -105.44 6.74
N ILE A 194 -10.82 -105.44 5.58
CA ILE A 194 -10.68 -106.63 4.72
C ILE A 194 -9.87 -107.71 5.42
N ASN A 195 -8.78 -107.35 6.10
CA ASN A 195 -7.97 -108.30 6.85
C ASN A 195 -8.71 -108.85 8.09
N GLN A 196 -9.47 -108.01 8.79
CA GLN A 196 -10.35 -108.42 9.88
C GLN A 196 -11.41 -109.40 9.37
N ARG A 197 -12.08 -109.09 8.25
CA ARG A 197 -13.06 -109.98 7.61
C ARG A 197 -12.41 -111.28 7.11
N ARG A 198 -11.21 -111.24 6.54
CA ARG A 198 -10.43 -112.45 6.18
C ARG A 198 -10.11 -113.30 7.40
N LEU A 199 -9.72 -112.68 8.51
CA LEU A 199 -9.46 -113.38 9.76
C LEU A 199 -10.75 -114.01 10.32
N GLU A 200 -11.87 -113.29 10.29
CA GLU A 200 -13.19 -113.81 10.68
C GLU A 200 -13.68 -114.92 9.75
N ASP A 201 -13.47 -114.82 8.44
CA ASP A 201 -13.77 -115.87 7.45
C ASP A 201 -12.87 -117.10 7.64
N ILE A 202 -11.61 -116.93 8.03
CA ILE A 202 -10.73 -118.02 8.46
C ILE A 202 -11.23 -118.64 9.78
N GLN A 203 -11.89 -117.86 10.64
CA GLN A 203 -12.41 -118.29 11.94
C GLN A 203 -13.77 -118.99 11.83
N ILE A 204 -14.62 -118.58 10.87
CA ILE A 204 -15.98 -119.08 10.65
C ILE A 204 -16.00 -120.17 9.57
N GLY A 205 -15.11 -120.08 8.57
CA GLY A 205 -14.91 -121.06 7.52
C GLY A 205 -13.79 -122.05 7.85
N THR A 206 -14.18 -123.26 8.27
CA THR A 206 -13.55 -124.56 7.97
C THR A 206 -13.22 -125.45 9.18
N SER A 207 -14.11 -126.44 9.39
CA SER A 207 -13.76 -127.80 9.88
C SER A 207 -12.65 -128.49 9.05
N ARG A 208 -12.26 -127.88 7.91
CA ARG A 208 -11.13 -128.25 7.03
C ARG A 208 -9.79 -127.61 7.42
N GLY A 209 -9.78 -126.44 8.08
CA GLY A 209 -8.58 -125.77 8.56
C GLY A 209 -7.90 -126.48 9.74
N ARG A 210 -8.67 -127.17 10.59
CA ARG A 210 -8.12 -127.99 11.69
C ARG A 210 -7.35 -129.22 11.20
N ALA A 211 -7.71 -129.78 10.04
CA ALA A 211 -7.00 -130.92 9.46
C ALA A 211 -5.66 -130.51 8.83
N ASN A 212 -5.65 -129.36 8.13
CA ASN A 212 -4.42 -128.80 7.56
C ASN A 212 -3.48 -128.25 8.63
N PHE A 213 -4.00 -127.69 9.73
CA PHE A 213 -3.17 -127.26 10.86
C PHE A 213 -2.54 -128.46 11.57
N ARG A 214 -3.24 -129.59 11.74
CA ARG A 214 -2.64 -130.83 12.29
C ARG A 214 -1.61 -131.45 11.34
N HIS A 215 -1.82 -131.39 10.03
CA HIS A 215 -0.83 -131.83 9.04
C HIS A 215 0.39 -130.90 8.98
N ALA A 216 0.19 -129.58 9.07
CA ALA A 216 1.25 -128.59 9.14
C ALA A 216 2.01 -128.65 10.48
N GLU A 217 1.33 -128.93 11.59
CA GLU A 217 1.96 -129.13 12.90
C GLU A 217 2.79 -130.42 12.92
N LYS A 218 2.32 -131.50 12.30
CA LYS A 218 3.10 -132.73 12.12
C LYS A 218 4.32 -132.50 11.20
N ALA A 219 4.15 -131.78 10.09
CA ALA A 219 5.24 -131.40 9.21
C ALA A 219 6.26 -130.46 9.89
N LEU A 220 5.81 -129.52 10.73
CA LEU A 220 6.66 -128.65 11.52
C LEU A 220 7.37 -129.39 12.67
N ARG A 221 6.76 -130.43 13.26
CA ARG A 221 7.45 -131.31 14.23
C ARG A 221 8.52 -132.17 13.55
N ASP A 222 8.26 -132.67 12.35
CA ASP A 222 9.24 -133.41 11.56
C ASP A 222 10.37 -132.49 11.06
N GLN A 223 10.05 -131.24 10.70
CA GLN A 223 11.02 -130.20 10.34
C GLN A 223 11.82 -129.69 11.55
N ARG A 224 11.22 -129.52 12.73
CA ARG A 224 11.94 -129.23 13.99
C ARG A 224 12.84 -130.39 14.41
N SER A 225 12.44 -131.63 14.14
CA SER A 225 13.29 -132.81 14.40
C SER A 225 14.47 -132.89 13.43
N ARG A 226 14.28 -132.52 12.14
CA ARG A 226 15.36 -132.33 11.17
C ARG A 226 16.24 -131.12 11.52
N ASN A 227 15.68 -129.99 11.93
CA ASN A 227 16.42 -128.81 12.35
C ASN A 227 17.17 -129.04 13.67
N ARG A 228 16.68 -129.84 14.61
CA ARG A 228 17.49 -130.24 15.78
C ARG A 228 18.68 -131.12 15.40
N ARG A 229 18.56 -131.97 14.37
CA ARG A 229 19.69 -132.76 13.84
C ARG A 229 20.67 -131.90 13.03
N MET A 230 20.20 -130.89 12.30
CA MET A 230 21.03 -129.91 11.57
C MET A 230 21.67 -128.87 12.49
N SER A 231 20.96 -128.38 13.51
CA SER A 231 21.48 -127.46 14.53
C SER A 231 22.50 -128.16 15.44
N ALA A 232 22.37 -129.46 15.70
CA ALA A 232 23.43 -130.25 16.35
C ALA A 232 24.71 -130.40 15.49
N GLN A 233 24.65 -130.12 14.18
CA GLN A 233 25.83 -130.00 13.30
C GLN A 233 26.31 -128.55 13.11
N ILE A 234 25.45 -127.54 13.31
CA ILE A 234 25.81 -126.11 13.16
C ILE A 234 26.38 -125.53 14.47
N SER A 235 26.04 -126.07 15.65
CA SER A 235 26.64 -125.67 16.95
C SER A 235 28.10 -126.12 17.16
N ARG A 236 28.84 -126.45 16.09
CA ARG A 236 30.29 -126.66 16.10
C ARG A 236 31.08 -125.64 15.29
N ASN A 237 30.45 -124.60 14.74
CA ASN A 237 31.14 -123.46 14.15
C ASN A 237 30.40 -122.16 14.45
N THR A 238 31.19 -121.15 14.77
CA THR A 238 30.90 -119.71 14.97
C THR A 238 30.35 -119.26 16.33
N ASN A 239 31.26 -118.61 17.08
CA ASN A 239 31.07 -117.80 18.29
C ASN A 239 30.32 -116.48 18.00
N PRO A 240 29.77 -115.82 19.04
CA PRO A 240 28.98 -114.60 18.95
C PRO A 240 29.84 -113.33 19.11
N ASP A 241 29.40 -112.21 18.52
CA ASP A 241 29.65 -110.85 19.02
C ASP A 241 28.58 -109.91 18.45
N SER A 242 27.77 -109.32 19.32
CA SER A 242 26.87 -108.21 18.98
C SER A 242 26.88 -107.21 20.13
N GLU A 243 27.64 -106.12 19.96
CA GLU A 243 27.62 -104.98 20.85
C GLU A 243 27.54 -103.68 20.01
N ARG A 244 26.43 -102.95 20.23
CA ARG A 244 26.17 -101.51 20.04
C ARG A 244 26.66 -100.80 18.75
N VAL A 245 25.69 -100.31 17.98
CA VAL A 245 25.86 -99.18 17.03
C VAL A 245 24.89 -98.07 17.47
N PHE A 246 25.42 -97.03 18.13
CA PHE A 246 24.81 -95.70 18.17
C PHE A 246 25.55 -94.86 17.12
N GLU A 247 24.80 -94.15 16.28
CA GLU A 247 25.29 -93.37 15.14
C GLU A 247 25.78 -91.96 15.57
N ASP A 248 27.02 -91.62 15.21
CA ASP A 248 27.62 -90.27 15.25
C ASP A 248 27.16 -89.40 14.05
N LYS A 249 25.88 -89.05 13.96
CA LYS A 249 25.36 -88.16 12.87
C LYS A 249 24.85 -86.78 13.34
N SER A 250 24.89 -86.50 14.64
CA SER A 250 24.29 -85.29 15.21
C SER A 250 25.22 -84.06 15.23
N GLU A 251 26.54 -84.26 15.32
CA GLU A 251 27.46 -83.14 15.58
C GLU A 251 27.87 -82.38 14.31
N GLU A 252 27.96 -83.04 13.14
CA GLU A 252 28.35 -82.37 11.89
C GLU A 252 27.25 -81.44 11.31
N GLU A 253 25.98 -81.79 11.48
CA GLU A 253 24.85 -80.94 11.04
C GLU A 253 24.68 -79.71 11.92
N GLU A 254 24.93 -79.82 13.23
CA GLU A 254 24.90 -78.66 14.14
C GLU A 254 26.04 -77.68 13.87
N VAL A 255 27.25 -78.17 13.58
CA VAL A 255 28.40 -77.31 13.24
C VAL A 255 28.19 -76.57 11.92
N GLN A 256 27.65 -77.22 10.89
CA GLN A 256 27.31 -76.53 9.63
C GLN A 256 26.21 -75.49 9.80
N LYS A 257 25.23 -75.74 10.68
CA LYS A 257 24.16 -74.80 10.97
C LYS A 257 24.67 -73.57 11.73
N LEU A 258 25.59 -73.77 12.67
CA LEU A 258 26.27 -72.69 13.39
C LEU A 258 27.14 -71.84 12.46
N GLU A 259 27.93 -72.45 11.57
CA GLU A 259 28.70 -71.70 10.55
C GLU A 259 27.78 -70.90 9.60
N SER A 260 26.61 -71.45 9.24
CA SER A 260 25.65 -70.74 8.39
C SER A 260 25.01 -69.54 9.10
N MET A 261 24.76 -69.67 10.41
CA MET A 261 24.28 -68.57 11.25
C MET A 261 25.35 -67.52 11.46
N GLU A 262 26.62 -67.90 11.66
CA GLU A 262 27.74 -66.97 11.82
C GLU A 262 27.95 -66.14 10.54
N LYS A 263 27.92 -66.78 9.36
CA LYS A 263 27.95 -66.06 8.07
C LYS A 263 26.75 -65.14 7.86
N ALA A 264 25.56 -65.53 8.34
CA ALA A 264 24.37 -64.69 8.27
C ALA A 264 24.47 -63.48 9.23
N TRP A 265 25.07 -63.67 10.39
CA TRP A 265 25.36 -62.60 11.35
C TRP A 265 26.38 -61.60 10.80
N ASP A 266 27.49 -62.07 10.22
CA ASP A 266 28.49 -61.21 9.57
C ASP A 266 27.86 -60.41 8.42
N SER A 267 27.01 -61.04 7.61
CA SER A 267 26.29 -60.37 6.53
C SER A 267 25.29 -59.32 7.04
N MET A 268 24.67 -59.56 8.20
CA MET A 268 23.76 -58.62 8.83
C MET A 268 24.53 -57.43 9.44
N GLU A 269 25.67 -57.69 10.07
CA GLU A 269 26.55 -56.65 10.61
C GLU A 269 27.08 -55.73 9.51
N ASP A 270 27.50 -56.28 8.36
CA ASP A 270 27.94 -55.47 7.22
C ASP A 270 26.80 -54.61 6.62
N LYS A 271 25.56 -55.13 6.60
CA LYS A 271 24.39 -54.34 6.18
C LYS A 271 24.06 -53.22 7.16
N ILE A 272 24.22 -53.47 8.46
CA ILE A 272 24.03 -52.44 9.50
C ILE A 272 25.09 -51.35 9.33
N ARG A 273 26.37 -51.70 9.17
CA ARG A 273 27.45 -50.72 8.95
C ARG A 273 27.25 -49.91 7.67
N LEU A 274 26.76 -50.52 6.60
CA LEU A 274 26.45 -49.81 5.36
C LEU A 274 25.29 -48.82 5.56
N LYS A 275 24.24 -49.22 6.29
CA LYS A 275 23.12 -48.33 6.62
C LYS A 275 23.52 -47.18 7.55
N GLU A 276 24.41 -47.42 8.49
CA GLU A 276 24.98 -46.38 9.35
C GLU A 276 25.79 -45.37 8.52
N PHE A 277 26.55 -45.84 7.51
CA PHE A 277 27.28 -44.96 6.60
C PHE A 277 26.35 -44.12 5.71
N GLU A 278 25.30 -44.73 5.14
CA GLU A 278 24.28 -44.02 4.36
C GLU A 278 23.55 -42.94 5.19
N LEU A 279 23.17 -43.27 6.44
CA LEU A 279 22.54 -42.32 7.35
C LEU A 279 23.48 -41.17 7.75
N ALA A 280 24.78 -41.44 7.90
CA ALA A 280 25.79 -40.41 8.15
C ALA A 280 25.96 -39.47 6.95
N GLU A 281 25.94 -39.99 5.72
CA GLU A 281 26.03 -39.18 4.51
C GLU A 281 24.76 -38.33 4.29
N GLU A 282 23.57 -38.88 4.56
CA GLU A 282 22.31 -38.13 4.53
C GLU A 282 22.25 -37.04 5.60
N SER A 283 22.71 -37.35 6.82
CA SER A 283 22.88 -36.38 7.91
C SER A 283 23.77 -35.21 7.51
N GLU A 284 24.89 -35.48 6.83
CA GLU A 284 25.81 -34.45 6.37
C GLU A 284 25.17 -33.56 5.30
N LYS A 285 24.46 -34.15 4.33
CA LYS A 285 23.71 -33.40 3.30
C LYS A 285 22.62 -32.51 3.90
N VAL A 286 21.89 -32.99 4.89
CA VAL A 286 20.87 -32.21 5.61
C VAL A 286 21.51 -31.04 6.36
N ASN A 287 22.63 -31.27 7.05
CA ASN A 287 23.36 -30.20 7.75
C ASN A 287 23.91 -29.13 6.81
N GLN A 288 24.43 -29.52 5.64
CA GLN A 288 24.87 -28.56 4.61
C GLN A 288 23.69 -27.71 4.09
N LYS A 289 22.51 -28.32 3.90
CA LYS A 289 21.29 -27.62 3.48
C LYS A 289 20.79 -26.64 4.54
N ILE A 290 20.83 -27.02 5.83
CA ILE A 290 20.51 -26.14 6.96
C ILE A 290 21.48 -24.94 7.02
N GLN A 291 22.78 -25.15 6.80
CA GLN A 291 23.74 -24.04 6.77
C GLN A 291 23.48 -23.07 5.61
N LEU A 292 23.12 -23.57 4.42
CA LEU A 292 22.78 -22.72 3.28
C LEU A 292 21.50 -21.91 3.54
N LEU A 293 20.47 -22.53 4.10
CA LEU A 293 19.22 -21.84 4.48
C LEU A 293 19.45 -20.79 5.56
N GLY A 294 20.29 -21.06 6.55
CA GLY A 294 20.68 -20.07 7.56
C GLY A 294 21.44 -18.87 6.96
N ARG A 295 22.30 -19.10 5.96
CA ARG A 295 22.99 -18.02 5.23
C ARG A 295 22.03 -17.18 4.39
N LEU A 296 21.04 -17.80 3.75
CA LEU A 296 20.03 -17.07 2.98
C LEU A 296 19.12 -16.22 3.89
N GLN A 297 18.66 -16.75 5.02
CA GLN A 297 17.86 -15.97 5.99
C GLN A 297 18.63 -14.79 6.60
N SER A 298 19.92 -14.97 6.92
CA SER A 298 20.76 -13.87 7.42
C SER A 298 21.03 -12.78 6.36
N ALA A 299 21.19 -13.16 5.10
CA ALA A 299 21.32 -12.19 4.01
C ALA A 299 20.01 -11.42 3.76
N GLU A 300 18.87 -12.11 3.84
CA GLU A 300 17.56 -11.51 3.61
C GLU A 300 17.15 -10.55 4.74
N THR A 301 17.41 -10.93 6.00
CA THR A 301 17.18 -10.04 7.15
C THR A 301 18.08 -8.79 7.12
N ALA A 302 19.35 -8.93 6.71
CA ALA A 302 20.24 -7.79 6.51
C ALA A 302 19.77 -6.85 5.39
N ASN A 303 19.17 -7.39 4.32
CA ASN A 303 18.65 -6.59 3.21
C ASN A 303 17.36 -5.86 3.59
N LYS A 304 16.46 -6.51 4.35
CA LYS A 304 15.26 -5.88 4.93
C LYS A 304 15.63 -4.74 5.89
N GLU A 305 16.64 -4.93 6.73
CA GLU A 305 17.12 -3.88 7.64
C GLU A 305 17.75 -2.70 6.88
N LYS A 306 18.50 -2.98 5.81
CA LYS A 306 19.07 -1.92 4.93
C LYS A 306 17.99 -1.14 4.18
N GLN A 307 16.95 -1.80 3.69
CA GLN A 307 15.79 -1.13 3.09
C GLN A 307 15.04 -0.27 4.10
N LYS A 308 14.87 -0.75 5.33
CA LYS A 308 14.27 0.02 6.42
C LYS A 308 15.08 1.28 6.76
N GLN A 309 16.41 1.16 6.81
CA GLN A 309 17.29 2.31 7.03
C GLN A 309 17.24 3.32 5.87
N LEU A 310 17.14 2.85 4.62
CA LEU A 310 16.95 3.72 3.45
C LEU A 310 15.59 4.43 3.47
N ARG A 311 14.51 3.75 3.89
CA ARG A 311 13.17 4.34 4.02
C ARG A 311 13.19 5.42 5.12
N ILE A 312 13.79 5.15 6.28
CA ILE A 312 13.97 6.14 7.36
C ILE A 312 14.81 7.34 6.88
N ALA A 313 15.88 7.13 6.12
CA ALA A 313 16.71 8.22 5.60
C ALA A 313 15.97 9.09 4.58
N LYS A 314 15.12 8.48 3.74
CA LYS A 314 14.25 9.18 2.80
C LYS A 314 13.19 9.99 3.55
N ASP A 315 12.50 9.39 4.51
CA ASP A 315 11.49 10.07 5.34
C ASP A 315 12.11 11.23 6.12
N TYR A 316 13.36 11.08 6.60
CA TYR A 316 14.07 12.15 7.30
C TYR A 316 14.49 13.31 6.37
N ALA A 317 14.86 13.01 5.12
CA ALA A 317 15.16 14.01 4.09
C ALA A 317 13.89 14.76 3.65
N ASP A 318 12.79 14.04 3.49
CA ASP A 318 11.49 14.61 3.14
C ASP A 318 10.95 15.48 4.28
N LEU A 319 11.09 15.04 5.54
CA LEU A 319 10.74 15.83 6.72
C LEU A 319 11.62 17.09 6.85
N GLN A 320 12.91 17.00 6.54
CA GLN A 320 13.79 18.18 6.47
C GLN A 320 13.37 19.15 5.36
N SER A 321 12.94 18.64 4.20
CA SER A 321 12.46 19.48 3.08
C SER A 321 11.12 20.16 3.39
N HIS A 322 10.27 19.53 4.21
CA HIS A 322 8.96 20.05 4.63
C HIS A 322 9.03 20.89 5.90
N THR A 323 10.19 21.01 6.55
CA THR A 323 10.34 21.91 7.68
C THR A 323 10.35 23.36 7.15
N PRO A 324 9.40 24.23 7.60
CA PRO A 324 9.27 25.61 7.10
C PRO A 324 10.57 26.41 7.21
N MET A 325 11.42 26.07 8.17
CA MET A 325 12.72 26.69 8.41
C MET A 325 13.74 26.35 7.32
N TYR A 326 13.73 25.13 6.78
CA TYR A 326 14.66 24.71 5.72
C TYR A 326 14.17 25.17 4.34
N ALA A 327 12.86 25.17 4.10
CA ALA A 327 12.24 25.77 2.92
C ALA A 327 12.44 27.30 2.90
N ALA A 328 12.33 27.99 4.04
CA ALA A 328 12.68 29.40 4.15
C ALA A 328 14.19 29.64 3.99
N TYR A 329 15.04 28.73 4.49
CA TYR A 329 16.49 28.81 4.31
C TYR A 329 16.90 28.60 2.84
N SER A 330 16.36 27.60 2.14
CA SER A 330 16.64 27.35 0.72
C SER A 330 16.03 28.43 -0.18
N ALA A 331 14.81 28.89 0.11
CA ALA A 331 14.20 30.03 -0.57
C ALA A 331 15.03 31.30 -0.34
N SER A 332 15.50 31.59 0.89
CA SER A 332 16.34 32.76 1.16
C SER A 332 17.74 32.65 0.53
N MET A 333 18.33 31.45 0.43
CA MET A 333 19.57 31.22 -0.31
C MET A 333 19.37 31.40 -1.82
N SER A 334 18.24 30.95 -2.37
CA SER A 334 17.89 31.16 -3.79
C SER A 334 17.56 32.63 -4.10
N LEU A 335 16.91 33.33 -3.16
CA LEU A 335 16.62 34.77 -3.25
C LEU A 335 17.91 35.58 -3.11
N ASN A 336 18.81 35.21 -2.20
CA ASN A 336 20.14 35.80 -2.08
C ASN A 336 20.99 35.53 -3.31
N HIS A 337 20.95 34.33 -3.89
CA HIS A 337 21.68 34.01 -5.11
C HIS A 337 21.16 34.83 -6.29
N ASN A 338 19.82 34.91 -6.47
CA ASN A 338 19.20 35.75 -7.50
C ASN A 338 19.42 37.25 -7.28
N LEU A 339 19.49 37.72 -6.03
CA LEU A 339 19.79 39.13 -5.71
C LEU A 339 21.27 39.45 -5.96
N VAL A 340 22.19 38.54 -5.65
CA VAL A 340 23.63 38.68 -5.95
C VAL A 340 23.88 38.62 -7.46
N GLU A 341 23.09 37.85 -8.22
CA GLU A 341 23.21 37.75 -9.67
C GLU A 341 22.56 38.94 -10.41
N ARG A 342 21.50 39.54 -9.84
CA ARG A 342 20.84 40.73 -10.41
C ARG A 342 21.41 42.06 -9.93
N LEU A 343 22.04 42.08 -8.77
CA LEU A 343 22.81 43.22 -8.29
C LEU A 343 24.28 42.93 -8.60
N GLU A 344 24.78 43.39 -9.74
CA GLU A 344 26.23 43.52 -9.98
C GLU A 344 26.81 44.51 -8.95
N ILE A 345 26.95 44.08 -7.69
CA ILE A 345 27.57 44.89 -6.64
C ILE A 345 29.08 44.79 -6.87
N PRO A 346 29.78 45.91 -7.11
CA PRO A 346 31.23 45.89 -7.21
C PRO A 346 31.82 45.35 -5.92
N VAL A 347 32.71 44.37 -6.03
CA VAL A 347 33.49 43.78 -4.93
C VAL A 347 34.44 44.84 -4.36
N SER A 348 33.92 45.82 -3.62
CA SER A 348 34.70 46.70 -2.76
C SER A 348 33.79 47.46 -1.80
N ARG A 349 33.39 46.80 -0.72
CA ARG A 349 33.27 47.44 0.60
C ARG A 349 33.01 46.38 1.66
N ASN A 350 34.04 46.15 2.47
CA ASN A 350 33.93 45.55 3.79
C ASN A 350 32.78 46.23 4.54
N SER A 351 31.87 45.44 5.09
CA SER A 351 31.04 45.91 6.20
C SER A 351 30.94 44.81 7.25
N ASP A 352 31.41 45.19 8.42
CA ASP A 352 31.44 44.42 9.64
C ASP A 352 30.04 43.94 10.03
N VAL A 353 29.79 42.63 9.94
CA VAL A 353 28.66 42.00 10.60
C VAL A 353 29.22 40.93 11.53
N LYS A 354 29.24 41.27 12.83
CA LYS A 354 29.60 40.38 13.92
C LYS A 354 28.68 39.15 13.94
N GLU A 355 29.31 37.99 14.13
CA GLU A 355 28.67 36.71 14.42
C GLU A 355 27.65 36.81 15.57
N PRO A 356 26.52 36.08 15.50
CA PRO A 356 25.57 36.04 16.60
C PRO A 356 26.08 35.15 17.73
N ILE A 357 25.90 35.69 18.92
CA ILE A 357 26.23 35.18 20.23
C ILE A 357 25.53 33.83 20.49
N THR A 358 26.30 32.91 21.07
CA THR A 358 25.87 31.64 21.64
C THR A 358 24.78 31.86 22.70
N TYR A 359 23.53 31.49 22.41
CA TYR A 359 22.49 31.45 23.45
C TYR A 359 22.54 30.12 24.18
N LYS A 360 22.81 30.23 25.48
CA LYS A 360 22.79 29.13 26.44
C LYS A 360 21.37 28.60 26.64
N SER A 361 21.28 27.27 26.61
CA SER A 361 20.25 26.45 27.22
C SER A 361 19.74 26.99 28.56
N SER A 362 18.43 27.00 28.73
CA SER A 362 17.76 27.07 30.04
C SER A 362 16.52 26.20 29.97
N GLN A 363 16.66 24.94 30.39
CA GLN A 363 15.55 24.10 30.82
C GLN A 363 14.80 24.81 31.95
N THR A 364 13.50 25.06 31.77
CA THR A 364 12.56 25.11 32.87
C THR A 364 11.31 24.33 32.47
N SER A 365 11.15 23.17 33.09
CA SER A 365 9.91 22.41 33.13
C SER A 365 8.86 23.21 33.89
N GLY A 366 7.83 23.68 33.19
CA GLY A 366 6.66 24.33 33.78
C GLY A 366 5.48 24.16 32.85
N THR A 367 4.56 23.26 33.21
CA THR A 367 3.23 23.15 32.62
C THR A 367 2.48 24.49 32.71
N PRO A 368 1.94 25.03 31.61
CA PRO A 368 0.94 26.08 31.66
C PRO A 368 -0.44 25.51 31.33
N ASN A 369 -1.23 25.23 32.37
CA ASN A 369 -2.68 25.40 32.29
C ASN A 369 -2.94 26.91 32.26
N GLN A 370 -2.98 27.51 31.07
CA GLN A 370 -3.56 28.84 30.88
C GLN A 370 -4.42 28.78 29.62
N LEU A 371 -5.72 28.77 29.87
CA LEU A 371 -6.75 29.13 28.91
C LEU A 371 -6.43 30.57 28.48
N VAL A 372 -5.87 30.73 27.28
CA VAL A 372 -5.82 32.03 26.62
C VAL A 372 -7.23 32.23 26.08
N GLU A 373 -8.05 32.98 26.81
CA GLU A 373 -9.20 33.65 26.22
C GLU A 373 -8.63 34.58 25.14
N PHE A 374 -8.86 34.21 23.89
CA PHE A 374 -8.68 35.14 22.78
C PHE A 374 -9.72 36.23 22.97
N GLU A 375 -9.28 37.45 23.27
CA GLU A 375 -10.09 38.62 22.99
C GLU A 375 -10.29 38.62 21.47
N ASP A 376 -11.52 38.31 21.04
CA ASP A 376 -12.00 38.51 19.68
C ASP A 376 -11.94 40.02 19.39
N ASP A 377 -10.79 40.49 18.90
CA ASP A 377 -10.74 41.67 18.07
C ASP A 377 -11.45 41.32 16.77
N VAL A 378 -12.78 41.43 16.81
CA VAL A 378 -13.63 41.40 15.62
C VAL A 378 -13.22 42.61 14.79
N ASP A 379 -12.32 42.37 13.84
CA ASP A 379 -12.07 43.29 12.74
C ASP A 379 -13.42 43.72 12.18
N GLU A 380 -13.75 44.99 12.38
CA GLU A 380 -15.01 45.59 11.99
C GLU A 380 -15.10 45.53 10.46
N PHE A 381 -15.72 44.46 9.97
CA PHE A 381 -15.94 44.21 8.55
C PHE A 381 -16.53 45.48 7.90
N PRO A 382 -16.15 45.81 6.64
CA PRO A 382 -16.68 46.96 5.94
C PRO A 382 -18.21 46.98 6.04
N GLU A 383 -18.77 48.03 6.66
CA GLU A 383 -20.18 48.15 7.00
C GLU A 383 -21.09 47.48 5.96
N TYR A 384 -21.67 46.33 6.31
CA TYR A 384 -22.69 45.66 5.51
C TYR A 384 -23.76 46.67 5.08
N SER A 385 -24.05 47.71 5.88
CA SER A 385 -24.90 48.86 5.60
C SER A 385 -24.73 49.47 4.20
N LYS A 386 -23.50 49.59 3.69
CA LYS A 386 -23.17 50.31 2.44
C LYS A 386 -23.18 49.43 1.18
N MET A 387 -23.34 48.11 1.33
CA MET A 387 -23.32 47.18 0.21
C MET A 387 -24.70 47.09 -0.50
N ASN A 388 -24.69 47.13 -1.84
CA ASN A 388 -25.88 47.07 -2.69
C ASN A 388 -26.73 45.81 -2.38
N GLU A 389 -28.06 45.94 -2.34
CA GLU A 389 -28.97 44.84 -1.91
C GLU A 389 -28.80 43.55 -2.74
N SER A 390 -28.51 43.70 -4.03
CA SER A 390 -28.24 42.57 -4.92
C SER A 390 -27.02 41.76 -4.47
N ARG A 391 -25.95 42.43 -4.03
CA ARG A 391 -24.71 41.80 -3.57
C ARG A 391 -24.89 41.15 -2.20
N LYS A 392 -25.65 41.77 -1.31
CA LYS A 392 -26.09 41.15 -0.03
C LYS A 392 -26.91 39.88 -0.25
N LYS A 393 -27.81 39.89 -1.24
CA LYS A 393 -28.64 38.73 -1.57
C LYS A 393 -27.79 37.58 -2.13
N ILE A 394 -26.80 37.88 -2.96
CA ILE A 394 -25.87 36.86 -3.49
C ILE A 394 -25.07 36.25 -2.34
N LEU A 395 -24.47 37.08 -1.47
CA LEU A 395 -23.69 36.60 -0.32
C LEU A 395 -24.51 35.72 0.62
N ARG A 396 -25.75 36.13 0.95
CA ARG A 396 -26.66 35.30 1.76
C ARG A 396 -27.02 34.00 1.06
N ASN A 397 -27.19 34.01 -0.26
CA ASN A 397 -27.50 32.79 -1.00
C ASN A 397 -26.30 31.84 -1.05
N THR A 398 -25.08 32.36 -1.24
CA THR A 398 -23.86 31.55 -1.21
C THR A 398 -23.57 31.02 0.19
N GLU A 399 -23.83 31.82 1.22
CA GLU A 399 -23.72 31.40 2.63
C GLU A 399 -24.73 30.30 2.95
N ASN A 400 -26.00 30.47 2.57
CA ASN A 400 -27.03 29.45 2.74
C ASN A 400 -26.73 28.16 1.97
N GLU A 401 -26.14 28.26 0.77
CA GLU A 401 -25.75 27.09 -0.02
C GLU A 401 -24.56 26.36 0.60
N ALA A 402 -23.51 27.10 1.00
CA ALA A 402 -22.36 26.54 1.70
C ALA A 402 -22.78 25.87 3.01
N GLN A 403 -23.68 26.49 3.78
CA GLN A 403 -24.22 25.92 4.99
C GLN A 403 -25.05 24.66 4.72
N ARG A 404 -25.80 24.61 3.60
CA ARG A 404 -26.55 23.41 3.20
C ARG A 404 -25.62 22.25 2.81
N VAL A 405 -24.55 22.53 2.07
CA VAL A 405 -23.53 21.53 1.70
C VAL A 405 -22.81 21.00 2.93
N LEU A 406 -22.33 21.89 3.81
CA LEU A 406 -21.70 21.50 5.08
C LEU A 406 -22.63 20.65 5.95
N THR A 407 -23.92 21.00 6.03
CA THR A 407 -24.90 20.21 6.80
C THR A 407 -25.13 18.83 6.19
N HIS A 408 -25.06 18.70 4.86
CA HIS A 408 -25.17 17.42 4.17
C HIS A 408 -23.95 16.52 4.43
N GLU A 409 -22.75 17.06 4.26
CA GLU A 409 -21.49 16.35 4.52
C GLU A 409 -21.37 15.90 5.97
N LEU A 410 -21.76 16.76 6.92
CA LEU A 410 -21.77 16.42 8.35
C LEU A 410 -22.71 15.24 8.64
N LYS A 411 -23.87 15.20 7.99
CA LYS A 411 -24.83 14.09 8.12
C LYS A 411 -24.32 12.78 7.51
N GLU A 412 -23.61 12.83 6.38
CA GLU A 412 -22.96 11.65 5.80
C GLU A 412 -21.84 11.13 6.69
N LEU A 413 -21.00 12.01 7.23
CA LEU A 413 -19.94 11.66 8.17
C LEU A 413 -20.51 11.07 9.47
N GLU A 414 -21.59 11.62 10.01
CA GLU A 414 -22.31 11.03 11.16
C GLU A 414 -22.83 9.62 10.84
N GLY A 415 -23.33 9.39 9.62
CA GLY A 415 -23.74 8.07 9.14
C GLY A 415 -22.59 7.06 9.11
N ILE A 416 -21.44 7.46 8.58
CA ILE A 416 -20.22 6.63 8.51
C ILE A 416 -19.71 6.31 9.92
N VAL A 417 -19.60 7.32 10.80
CA VAL A 417 -19.16 7.15 12.19
C VAL A 417 -20.12 6.24 12.97
N SER A 418 -21.43 6.37 12.75
CA SER A 418 -22.43 5.47 13.34
C SER A 418 -22.26 4.03 12.84
N GLY A 419 -22.01 3.83 11.54
CA GLY A 419 -21.72 2.51 10.97
C GLY A 419 -20.48 1.87 11.58
N GLN A 420 -19.37 2.61 11.65
CA GLN A 420 -18.12 2.15 12.26
C GLN A 420 -18.28 1.81 13.75
N ARG A 421 -19.10 2.57 14.50
CA ARG A 421 -19.43 2.23 15.90
C ARG A 421 -20.18 0.92 16.03
N GLN A 422 -21.14 0.65 15.13
CA GLN A 422 -21.88 -0.62 15.14
C GLN A 422 -20.97 -1.81 14.82
N GLU A 423 -20.06 -1.66 13.87
CA GLU A 423 -19.07 -2.68 13.51
C GLU A 423 -18.07 -2.93 14.65
N SER A 424 -17.58 -1.87 15.29
CA SER A 424 -16.73 -1.97 16.49
C SER A 424 -17.44 -2.72 17.63
N HIS A 425 -18.74 -2.49 17.83
CA HIS A 425 -19.53 -3.23 18.81
C HIS A 425 -19.76 -4.69 18.42
N ALA A 426 -19.86 -5.02 17.13
CA ALA A 426 -19.93 -6.40 16.65
C ALA A 426 -18.61 -7.14 16.91
N LEU A 427 -17.48 -6.54 16.51
CA LEU A 427 -16.14 -7.09 16.78
C LEU A 427 -15.87 -7.29 18.27
N THR A 428 -16.32 -6.37 19.12
CA THR A 428 -16.18 -6.51 20.58
C THR A 428 -16.95 -7.74 21.10
N ARG A 429 -18.13 -8.04 20.55
CA ARG A 429 -18.92 -9.22 20.89
C ARG A 429 -18.22 -10.51 20.42
N ASP A 430 -17.67 -10.50 19.21
CA ASP A 430 -16.97 -11.67 18.65
C ASP A 430 -15.69 -11.97 19.42
N VAL A 431 -14.91 -10.95 19.78
CA VAL A 431 -13.72 -11.11 20.64
C VAL A 431 -14.09 -11.68 22.00
N LYS A 432 -15.20 -11.24 22.61
CA LYS A 432 -15.68 -11.79 23.88
C LYS A 432 -16.06 -13.27 23.74
N TRP A 433 -16.80 -13.62 22.69
CA TRP A 433 -17.18 -15.00 22.41
C TRP A 433 -15.96 -15.89 22.18
N LEU A 434 -14.97 -15.44 21.40
CA LEU A 434 -13.73 -16.17 21.18
C LEU A 434 -12.95 -16.41 22.47
N LYS A 435 -12.88 -15.42 23.36
CA LYS A 435 -12.23 -15.57 24.68
C LYS A 435 -12.92 -16.62 25.54
N GLU A 436 -14.26 -16.62 25.59
CA GLU A 436 -15.05 -17.62 26.32
C GLU A 436 -14.81 -19.03 25.74
N ASN A 437 -14.76 -19.16 24.42
CA ASN A 437 -14.53 -20.44 23.74
C ASN A 437 -13.10 -20.99 23.97
N ILE A 438 -12.09 -20.13 23.94
CA ILE A 438 -10.71 -20.50 24.28
C ILE A 438 -10.64 -21.01 25.73
N GLN A 439 -11.35 -20.35 26.66
CA GLN A 439 -11.37 -20.74 28.06
C GLN A 439 -12.03 -22.12 28.24
N LEU A 440 -13.17 -22.38 27.56
CA LEU A 440 -13.83 -23.69 27.54
C LEU A 440 -12.91 -24.79 27.00
N ARG A 441 -12.18 -24.53 25.91
CA ARG A 441 -11.23 -25.50 25.36
C ARG A 441 -10.06 -25.78 26.30
N LYS A 442 -9.56 -24.77 27.01
CA LYS A 442 -8.53 -24.97 28.04
C LYS A 442 -9.03 -25.87 29.17
N THR A 443 -10.26 -25.66 29.64
CA THR A 443 -10.85 -26.51 30.69
C THR A 443 -11.07 -27.95 30.22
N ASP A 444 -11.45 -28.16 28.95
CA ASP A 444 -11.57 -29.50 28.38
C ASP A 444 -10.21 -30.20 28.33
N ILE A 445 -9.17 -29.51 27.86
CA ILE A 445 -7.79 -30.04 27.80
C ILE A 445 -7.32 -30.43 29.20
N GLU A 446 -7.50 -29.56 30.19
CA GLU A 446 -7.16 -29.84 31.58
C GLU A 446 -7.91 -31.08 32.10
N PHE A 447 -9.23 -31.16 31.87
CA PHE A 447 -10.04 -32.31 32.28
C PHE A 447 -9.55 -33.63 31.67
N TYR A 448 -9.32 -33.67 30.35
CA TYR A 448 -8.83 -34.87 29.68
C TYR A 448 -7.41 -35.25 30.13
N THR A 449 -6.56 -34.25 30.38
CA THR A 449 -5.20 -34.46 30.88
C THR A 449 -5.22 -35.07 32.29
N THR A 450 -6.04 -34.53 33.19
CA THR A 450 -6.21 -35.06 34.55
C THR A 450 -6.77 -36.48 34.51
N LYS A 451 -7.77 -36.74 33.68
CA LYS A 451 -8.38 -38.08 33.54
C LYS A 451 -7.40 -39.11 32.97
N ALA A 452 -6.56 -38.71 32.02
CA ALA A 452 -5.47 -39.54 31.50
C ALA A 452 -4.45 -39.88 32.60
N GLN A 453 -4.06 -38.90 33.42
CA GLN A 453 -3.14 -39.11 34.54
C GLN A 453 -3.75 -40.04 35.62
N GLU A 454 -5.03 -39.92 35.93
CA GLU A 454 -5.74 -40.83 36.83
C GLU A 454 -5.73 -42.28 36.33
N LEU A 455 -5.98 -42.49 35.02
CA LEU A 455 -5.93 -43.82 34.41
C LEU A 455 -4.52 -44.42 34.46
N ILE A 456 -3.49 -43.61 34.20
CA ILE A 456 -2.09 -44.03 34.31
C ILE A 456 -1.75 -44.42 35.76
N GLN A 457 -2.18 -43.63 36.74
CA GLN A 457 -1.96 -43.97 38.15
C GLN A 457 -2.71 -45.24 38.57
N LYS A 458 -3.92 -45.45 38.06
CA LYS A 458 -4.70 -46.66 38.34
C LYS A 458 -4.04 -47.91 37.76
N ALA A 459 -3.55 -47.84 36.52
CA ALA A 459 -2.77 -48.91 35.91
C ALA A 459 -1.50 -49.24 36.71
N ARG A 460 -0.75 -48.21 37.14
CA ARG A 460 0.46 -48.39 37.97
C ARG A 460 0.16 -49.02 39.35
N LYS A 461 -0.97 -48.68 39.97
CA LYS A 461 -1.40 -49.32 41.22
C LYS A 461 -1.77 -50.77 41.01
N GLU A 462 -2.52 -51.06 39.94
CA GLU A 462 -2.96 -52.42 39.63
C GLU A 462 -1.78 -53.35 39.29
N ASP A 463 -0.73 -52.83 38.65
CA ASP A 463 0.51 -53.57 38.40
C ASP A 463 1.33 -53.80 39.68
N ASN A 464 1.40 -52.81 40.57
CA ASN A 464 2.05 -52.97 41.87
C ASN A 464 1.31 -53.98 42.78
N ASP A 465 -0.01 -53.98 42.78
CA ASP A 465 -0.83 -54.92 43.54
C ASP A 465 -0.66 -56.36 43.00
N LYS A 466 -0.53 -56.53 41.68
CA LYS A 466 -0.22 -57.83 41.05
C LYS A 466 1.17 -58.34 41.40
N LEU A 467 2.18 -57.46 41.44
CA LEU A 467 3.54 -57.79 41.86
C LEU A 467 3.61 -58.20 43.35
N GLN A 468 2.89 -57.50 44.24
CA GLN A 468 2.81 -57.88 45.66
C GLN A 468 2.04 -59.19 45.88
N SER A 469 0.97 -59.45 45.11
CA SER A 469 0.22 -60.71 45.19
C SER A 469 1.00 -61.93 44.68
N SER A 470 1.97 -61.72 43.79
CA SER A 470 2.83 -62.78 43.23
C SER A 470 3.99 -63.15 44.15
N GLN A 471 4.40 -62.26 45.08
CA GLN A 471 5.42 -62.57 46.08
C GLN A 471 4.91 -63.39 47.28
N GLN A 472 3.59 -63.52 47.48
CA GLN A 472 3.01 -64.32 48.57
C GLN A 472 2.61 -65.76 48.20
N LYS A 473 2.78 -66.20 46.94
CA LYS A 473 2.35 -67.53 46.46
C LYS A 473 3.45 -68.35 45.79
N SER A 474 4.64 -68.41 46.39
CA SER A 474 5.71 -69.34 45.98
C SER A 474 6.26 -70.16 47.14
N GLN A 475 5.40 -70.99 47.74
CA GLN A 475 5.79 -72.24 48.38
C GLN A 475 4.82 -73.34 47.96
N ASN A 476 5.15 -74.08 46.89
CA ASN A 476 5.12 -75.54 46.84
C ASN A 476 5.37 -76.08 45.43
N ASN A 477 6.20 -77.13 45.41
CA ASN A 477 6.64 -77.93 44.26
C ASN A 477 5.46 -78.54 43.47
N PHE A 478 5.60 -78.61 42.13
CA PHE A 478 5.30 -79.75 41.22
C PHE A 478 5.27 -79.29 39.73
N PRO A 479 5.33 -80.23 38.77
CA PRO A 479 6.48 -80.58 37.93
C PRO A 479 6.69 -79.68 36.69
N LEU A 480 7.90 -79.76 36.13
CA LEU A 480 8.52 -78.83 35.17
C LEU A 480 7.99 -78.85 33.72
N ASP A 481 6.81 -79.42 33.44
CA ASP A 481 6.31 -79.62 32.06
C ASP A 481 4.97 -78.90 31.77
N LEU A 482 4.47 -78.10 32.73
CA LEU A 482 3.27 -77.28 32.57
C LEU A 482 3.56 -75.76 32.59
N VAL A 483 4.80 -75.37 32.85
CA VAL A 483 5.21 -73.96 33.00
C VAL A 483 5.48 -73.30 31.64
N THR A 484 5.97 -74.06 30.66
CA THR A 484 6.10 -73.64 29.25
C THR A 484 4.73 -73.28 28.66
N SER A 485 3.67 -74.02 29.00
CA SER A 485 2.30 -73.72 28.55
C SER A 485 1.69 -72.43 29.12
N ARG A 486 2.12 -71.95 30.30
CA ARG A 486 1.49 -70.79 30.96
C ARG A 486 2.16 -69.47 30.58
N GLY A 487 3.47 -69.47 30.33
CA GLY A 487 4.20 -68.32 29.76
C GLY A 487 3.69 -68.00 28.36
N ASP A 488 3.61 -69.02 27.50
CA ASP A 488 3.13 -68.89 26.13
C ASP A 488 1.68 -68.39 26.06
N VAL A 489 0.80 -68.83 26.97
CA VAL A 489 -0.59 -68.34 27.03
C VAL A 489 -0.68 -66.89 27.48
N LEU A 490 0.23 -66.41 28.35
CA LEU A 490 0.26 -65.01 28.76
C LEU A 490 0.84 -64.12 27.65
N GLU A 491 1.90 -64.55 26.98
CA GLU A 491 2.47 -63.84 25.83
C GLU A 491 1.48 -63.79 24.66
N LEU A 492 0.76 -64.88 24.37
CA LEU A 492 -0.30 -64.88 23.36
C LEU A 492 -1.49 -63.99 23.76
N ARG A 493 -1.80 -63.88 25.06
CA ARG A 493 -2.85 -62.99 25.55
C ARG A 493 -2.45 -61.52 25.48
N GLU A 494 -1.17 -61.22 25.74
CA GLU A 494 -0.60 -59.88 25.56
C GLU A 494 -0.55 -59.50 24.08
N LYS A 495 -0.04 -60.37 23.21
CA LYS A 495 -0.07 -60.18 21.74
C LYS A 495 -1.49 -59.98 21.23
N ARG A 496 -2.46 -60.76 21.72
CA ARG A 496 -3.88 -60.56 21.37
C ARG A 496 -4.38 -59.19 21.80
N LEU A 497 -4.03 -58.72 22.99
CA LEU A 497 -4.50 -57.43 23.51
C LEU A 497 -3.85 -56.24 22.76
N ILE A 498 -2.59 -56.38 22.35
CA ILE A 498 -1.89 -55.43 21.48
C ILE A 498 -2.58 -55.38 20.11
N LEU A 499 -2.78 -56.53 19.46
CA LEU A 499 -3.46 -56.60 18.16
C LEU A 499 -4.91 -56.09 18.23
N GLU A 500 -5.61 -56.31 19.34
CA GLU A 500 -6.96 -55.80 19.56
C GLU A 500 -6.98 -54.27 19.72
N ASN A 501 -5.98 -53.69 20.38
CA ASN A 501 -5.79 -52.24 20.45
C ASN A 501 -5.41 -51.63 19.10
N GLU A 502 -4.51 -52.27 18.35
CA GLU A 502 -4.13 -51.86 16.98
C GLU A 502 -5.33 -51.90 16.05
N ARG A 503 -6.13 -52.98 16.10
CA ARG A 503 -7.39 -53.08 15.36
C ARG A 503 -8.35 -51.95 15.72
N ASN A 504 -8.50 -51.62 16.99
CA ASN A 504 -9.39 -50.54 17.43
C ASN A 504 -8.89 -49.17 16.96
N MET A 505 -7.58 -48.93 17.01
CA MET A 505 -6.94 -47.72 16.45
C MET A 505 -7.20 -47.59 14.95
N LEU A 506 -6.93 -48.65 14.17
CA LEU A 506 -7.18 -48.66 12.72
C LEU A 506 -8.68 -48.48 12.41
N THR A 507 -9.56 -49.10 13.19
CA THR A 507 -11.01 -48.94 13.02
C THR A 507 -11.44 -47.48 13.26
N ASN A 508 -10.84 -46.78 14.22
CA ASN A 508 -11.12 -45.38 14.48
C ASN A 508 -10.55 -44.48 13.36
N GLN A 509 -9.33 -44.75 12.89
CA GLN A 509 -8.75 -44.02 11.76
C GLN A 509 -9.58 -44.20 10.47
N ILE A 510 -10.07 -45.41 10.19
CA ILE A 510 -10.96 -45.64 9.04
C ILE A 510 -12.26 -44.82 9.17
N LYS A 511 -12.83 -44.71 10.39
CA LYS A 511 -14.02 -43.88 10.62
C LYS A 511 -13.74 -42.39 10.44
N GLU A 512 -12.62 -41.89 10.96
CA GLU A 512 -12.21 -40.49 10.79
C GLU A 512 -11.95 -40.15 9.33
N ASN A 513 -11.24 -41.03 8.60
CA ASN A 513 -11.02 -40.89 7.17
C ASN A 513 -12.35 -40.92 6.38
N GLY A 514 -13.30 -41.77 6.77
CA GLY A 514 -14.63 -41.78 6.17
C GLY A 514 -15.37 -40.45 6.35
N LEU A 515 -15.34 -39.88 7.55
CA LEU A 515 -15.94 -38.58 7.83
C LEU A 515 -15.25 -37.44 7.06
N GLU A 516 -13.93 -37.49 6.89
CA GLU A 516 -13.19 -36.50 6.12
C GLU A 516 -13.48 -36.62 4.61
N CYS A 517 -13.63 -37.84 4.08
CA CYS A 517 -14.09 -38.06 2.70
C CYS A 517 -15.48 -37.48 2.47
N ASP A 518 -16.41 -37.68 3.39
CA ASP A 518 -17.75 -37.10 3.32
C ASP A 518 -17.71 -35.57 3.35
N ARG A 519 -16.88 -35.00 4.24
CA ARG A 519 -16.66 -33.54 4.33
C ARG A 519 -16.11 -32.96 3.02
N LEU A 520 -15.08 -33.58 2.45
CA LEU A 520 -14.47 -33.14 1.19
C LEU A 520 -15.45 -33.27 0.02
N ASN A 521 -16.28 -34.32 0.00
CA ASN A 521 -17.30 -34.50 -1.02
C ASN A 521 -18.38 -33.41 -0.95
N GLU A 522 -18.83 -33.02 0.24
CA GLU A 522 -19.75 -31.89 0.41
C GLU A 522 -19.11 -30.56 -0.03
N GLN A 523 -17.85 -30.31 0.31
CA GLN A 523 -17.12 -29.12 -0.16
C GLN A 523 -17.01 -29.09 -1.69
N TRP A 524 -16.74 -30.23 -2.32
CA TRP A 524 -16.70 -30.33 -3.79
C TRP A 524 -18.06 -30.05 -4.43
N LYS A 525 -19.16 -30.56 -3.84
CA LYS A 525 -20.52 -30.26 -4.32
C LYS A 525 -20.84 -28.77 -4.24
N ILE A 526 -20.44 -28.12 -3.15
CA ILE A 526 -20.60 -26.67 -2.97
C ILE A 526 -19.82 -25.91 -4.05
N LEU A 527 -18.52 -26.23 -4.22
CA LEU A 527 -17.67 -25.63 -5.27
C LEU A 527 -18.24 -25.82 -6.68
N LYS A 528 -18.74 -27.02 -6.98
CA LYS A 528 -19.40 -27.32 -8.26
C LYS A 528 -20.70 -26.52 -8.43
N GLY A 529 -21.43 -26.28 -7.34
CA GLY A 529 -22.60 -25.39 -7.31
C GLY A 529 -22.21 -23.94 -7.63
N PHE A 530 -21.16 -23.42 -6.97
CA PHE A 530 -20.61 -22.09 -7.22
C PHE A 530 -20.17 -21.93 -8.68
N ALA A 531 -19.41 -22.88 -9.22
CA ALA A 531 -18.94 -22.85 -10.61
C ALA A 531 -20.09 -22.87 -11.63
N LYS A 532 -21.26 -23.46 -11.29
CA LYS A 532 -22.46 -23.40 -12.13
C LYS A 532 -23.24 -22.09 -11.99
N SER A 533 -23.20 -21.46 -10.83
CA SER A 533 -23.90 -20.19 -10.56
C SER A 533 -23.16 -18.96 -11.08
N VAL A 534 -21.83 -19.04 -11.21
CA VAL A 534 -21.01 -17.98 -11.78
C VAL A 534 -21.07 -18.07 -13.29
N ASN A 535 -21.69 -17.07 -13.93
CA ASN A 535 -21.71 -16.96 -15.38
C ASN A 535 -20.39 -16.35 -15.86
N PHE A 536 -19.37 -17.20 -16.05
CA PHE A 536 -18.05 -16.79 -16.54
C PHE A 536 -18.11 -16.05 -17.88
N ASP A 537 -19.14 -16.29 -18.70
CA ASP A 537 -19.33 -15.56 -19.95
C ASP A 537 -19.73 -14.10 -19.71
N SER A 538 -20.47 -13.79 -18.64
CA SER A 538 -20.79 -12.40 -18.28
C SER A 538 -19.57 -11.66 -17.75
N ILE A 539 -18.71 -12.33 -16.97
CA ILE A 539 -17.45 -11.74 -16.50
C ILE A 539 -16.54 -11.44 -17.69
N ARG A 540 -16.40 -12.40 -18.61
CA ARG A 540 -15.60 -12.22 -19.83
C ARG A 540 -16.14 -11.10 -20.74
N GLN A 541 -17.46 -10.91 -20.81
CA GLN A 541 -18.05 -9.77 -21.52
C GLN A 541 -17.70 -8.44 -20.86
N LEU A 542 -17.76 -8.36 -19.53
CA LEU A 542 -17.37 -7.16 -18.78
C LEU A 542 -15.87 -6.85 -18.96
N ASP A 543 -15.00 -7.86 -18.99
CA ASP A 543 -13.57 -7.66 -19.25
C ASP A 543 -13.32 -7.06 -20.64
N VAL A 544 -14.02 -7.55 -21.67
CA VAL A 544 -13.96 -6.99 -23.02
C VAL A 544 -14.49 -5.56 -23.06
N GLU A 545 -15.55 -5.25 -22.30
CA GLU A 545 -16.04 -3.87 -22.18
C GLU A 545 -15.00 -2.96 -21.51
N ILE A 546 -14.35 -3.41 -20.43
CA ILE A 546 -13.29 -2.65 -19.75
C ILE A 546 -12.13 -2.36 -20.71
N GLU A 547 -11.68 -3.36 -21.48
CA GLU A 547 -10.61 -3.18 -22.46
C GLU A 547 -10.99 -2.14 -23.54
N ASN A 548 -12.23 -2.17 -24.01
CA ASN A 548 -12.75 -1.16 -24.94
C ASN A 548 -12.80 0.24 -24.33
N TRP A 549 -13.18 0.36 -23.04
CA TRP A 549 -13.17 1.64 -22.33
C TRP A 549 -11.75 2.17 -22.16
N GLN A 550 -10.77 1.31 -21.86
CA GLN A 550 -9.36 1.69 -21.76
C GLN A 550 -8.83 2.24 -23.10
N ILE A 551 -9.08 1.53 -24.21
CA ILE A 551 -8.69 2.01 -25.55
C ILE A 551 -9.28 3.40 -25.83
N LYS A 552 -10.56 3.61 -25.47
CA LYS A 552 -11.24 4.89 -25.67
C LYS A 552 -10.65 6.02 -24.80
N VAL A 553 -10.27 5.72 -23.56
CA VAL A 553 -9.59 6.68 -22.67
C VAL A 553 -8.25 7.09 -23.28
N THR A 554 -7.43 6.14 -23.72
CA THR A 554 -6.13 6.45 -24.35
C THR A 554 -6.30 7.32 -25.60
N GLN A 555 -7.33 7.04 -26.43
CA GLN A 555 -7.63 7.89 -27.58
C GLN A 555 -8.03 9.32 -27.20
N LEU A 556 -8.79 9.49 -26.11
CA LEU A 556 -9.17 10.82 -25.62
C LEU A 556 -7.98 11.57 -25.03
N GLU A 557 -7.09 10.89 -24.31
CA GLU A 557 -5.84 11.49 -23.81
C GLU A 557 -4.93 11.97 -24.95
N GLU A 558 -4.82 11.19 -26.04
CA GLU A 558 -4.13 11.64 -27.24
C GLU A 558 -4.78 12.87 -27.89
N GLN A 559 -6.11 12.98 -27.85
CA GLN A 559 -6.81 14.15 -28.36
C GLN A 559 -6.59 15.38 -27.46
N ILE A 560 -6.62 15.21 -26.14
CA ILE A 560 -6.34 16.27 -25.16
C ILE A 560 -4.93 16.80 -25.35
N THR A 561 -3.94 15.92 -25.46
CA THR A 561 -2.54 16.35 -25.67
C THR A 561 -2.34 17.06 -27.01
N LYS A 562 -3.06 16.67 -28.07
CA LYS A 562 -3.09 17.43 -29.34
C LYS A 562 -3.72 18.81 -29.18
N LEU A 563 -4.83 18.92 -28.45
CA LEU A 563 -5.51 20.19 -28.18
C LEU A 563 -4.62 21.13 -27.35
N GLN A 564 -3.98 20.63 -26.29
CA GLN A 564 -3.04 21.41 -25.47
C GLN A 564 -1.87 21.95 -26.31
N LYS A 565 -1.27 21.13 -27.18
CA LYS A 565 -0.23 21.64 -28.10
C LYS A 565 -0.75 22.75 -28.99
N MET A 566 -1.97 22.64 -29.53
CA MET A 566 -2.57 23.70 -30.34
C MET A 566 -2.85 24.98 -29.52
N GLU A 567 -3.26 24.84 -28.27
CA GLU A 567 -3.44 25.96 -27.34
C GLU A 567 -2.11 26.68 -27.06
N ASP A 568 -1.04 25.94 -26.79
CA ASP A 568 0.30 26.48 -26.59
C ASP A 568 0.79 27.25 -27.83
N TYR A 569 0.59 26.67 -29.03
CA TYR A 569 0.91 27.36 -30.29
C TYR A 569 0.09 28.64 -30.47
N ALA A 570 -1.21 28.62 -30.17
CA ALA A 570 -2.07 29.78 -30.28
C ALA A 570 -1.68 30.88 -29.26
N SER A 571 -1.33 30.48 -28.03
CA SER A 571 -0.86 31.38 -26.98
C SER A 571 0.47 32.04 -27.37
N LEU A 572 1.41 31.26 -27.90
CA LEU A 572 2.69 31.77 -28.42
C LEU A 572 2.48 32.75 -29.58
N ALA A 573 1.64 32.40 -30.56
CA ALA A 573 1.32 33.27 -31.69
C ALA A 573 0.65 34.57 -31.23
N ASN A 574 -0.29 34.51 -30.28
CA ASN A 574 -0.90 35.69 -29.67
C ASN A 574 0.11 36.54 -28.90
N GLY A 575 1.05 35.92 -28.18
CA GLY A 575 2.16 36.61 -27.53
C GLY A 575 3.02 37.37 -28.53
N GLN A 576 3.41 36.73 -29.63
CA GLN A 576 4.17 37.36 -30.72
C GLN A 576 3.39 38.52 -31.35
N LEU A 577 2.09 38.34 -31.62
CA LEU A 577 1.23 39.40 -32.16
C LEU A 577 1.10 40.60 -31.20
N ARG A 578 0.97 40.35 -29.89
CA ARG A 578 0.95 41.43 -28.88
C ARG A 578 2.25 42.20 -28.85
N THR A 579 3.40 41.52 -28.92
CA THR A 579 4.72 42.17 -28.98
C THR A 579 4.87 42.98 -30.26
N ASN A 580 4.49 42.42 -31.41
CA ASN A 580 4.54 43.13 -32.69
C ASN A 580 3.62 44.37 -32.69
N LEU A 581 2.43 44.26 -32.11
CA LEU A 581 1.51 45.40 -31.94
C LEU A 581 2.09 46.47 -31.02
N ALA A 582 2.74 46.07 -29.92
CA ALA A 582 3.42 47.00 -29.02
C ALA A 582 4.60 47.72 -29.68
N LEU A 583 5.29 47.06 -30.62
CA LEU A 583 6.34 47.68 -31.44
C LEU A 583 5.80 48.63 -32.51
N LEU A 584 4.59 48.40 -33.02
CA LEU A 584 3.95 49.22 -34.04
C LEU A 584 3.29 50.49 -33.47
N LYS A 585 2.74 50.44 -32.24
CA LYS A 585 2.08 51.59 -31.60
C LYS A 585 2.91 52.89 -31.57
N PRO A 586 4.22 52.86 -31.21
CA PRO A 586 5.06 54.05 -31.27
C PRO A 586 5.15 54.65 -32.69
N TYR A 587 5.15 53.81 -33.73
CA TYR A 587 5.19 54.30 -35.11
C TYR A 587 3.87 54.93 -35.55
N ASP A 588 2.73 54.46 -35.04
CA ASP A 588 1.43 55.09 -35.29
C ASP A 588 1.34 56.47 -34.60
N GLU A 589 1.88 56.59 -33.39
CA GLU A 589 1.97 57.87 -32.66
C GLU A 589 2.93 58.85 -33.37
N GLU A 590 4.11 58.38 -33.79
CA GLU A 590 5.06 59.18 -34.58
C GLU A 590 4.47 59.61 -35.93
N TYR A 591 3.67 58.76 -36.59
CA TYR A 591 3.02 59.09 -37.85
C TYR A 591 1.92 60.15 -37.66
N GLN A 592 1.12 60.05 -36.59
CA GLN A 592 0.11 61.07 -36.25
C GLN A 592 0.77 62.41 -35.90
N GLU A 593 1.87 62.40 -35.14
CA GLU A 593 2.64 63.62 -34.88
C GLU A 593 3.18 64.22 -36.18
N PHE A 594 3.69 63.40 -37.10
CA PHE A 594 4.16 63.85 -38.40
C PHE A 594 3.06 64.46 -39.27
N GLU A 595 1.86 63.87 -39.31
CA GLU A 595 0.71 64.47 -40.00
C GLU A 595 0.31 65.82 -39.39
N SER A 596 0.30 65.91 -38.05
CA SER A 596 0.00 67.17 -37.36
C SER A 596 1.02 68.28 -37.69
N LEU A 597 2.30 67.93 -37.80
CA LEU A 597 3.37 68.84 -38.18
C LEU A 597 3.25 69.27 -39.65
N LEU A 598 2.85 68.37 -40.54
CA LEU A 598 2.56 68.71 -41.95
C LEU A 598 1.39 69.69 -42.06
N GLU A 599 0.32 69.49 -41.30
CA GLU A 599 -0.80 70.44 -41.25
C GLU A 599 -0.39 71.80 -40.67
N ALA A 600 0.36 71.80 -39.57
CA ALA A 600 0.89 73.01 -38.96
C ALA A 600 1.79 73.79 -39.94
N ASN A 601 2.64 73.08 -40.70
CA ASN A 601 3.51 73.68 -41.71
C ASN A 601 2.71 74.28 -42.89
N LYS A 602 1.66 73.59 -43.37
CA LYS A 602 0.73 74.17 -44.37
C LYS A 602 0.08 75.45 -43.85
N LEU A 603 -0.34 75.46 -42.58
CA LEU A 603 -1.00 76.61 -41.95
C LEU A 603 -0.02 77.78 -41.77
N LEU A 604 1.22 77.50 -41.39
CA LEU A 604 2.30 78.48 -41.29
C LEU A 604 2.65 79.08 -42.65
N ASN A 605 2.80 78.26 -43.69
CA ASN A 605 3.06 78.73 -45.06
C ASN A 605 1.93 79.65 -45.57
N ASN A 606 0.67 79.31 -45.27
CA ASN A 606 -0.46 80.19 -45.60
C ASN A 606 -0.41 81.52 -44.83
N GLN A 607 0.06 81.53 -43.58
CA GLN A 607 0.24 82.76 -42.81
C GLN A 607 1.40 83.60 -43.36
N VAL A 608 2.52 82.96 -43.71
CA VAL A 608 3.67 83.64 -44.34
C VAL A 608 3.26 84.25 -45.67
N ALA A 609 2.60 83.50 -46.55
CA ALA A 609 2.09 84.01 -47.83
C ALA A 609 1.13 85.20 -47.63
N ARG A 610 0.27 85.17 -46.60
CA ARG A 610 -0.60 86.30 -46.24
C ARG A 610 0.19 87.51 -45.73
N GLN A 611 1.26 87.30 -44.97
CA GLN A 611 2.12 88.39 -44.50
C GLN A 611 2.97 88.98 -45.62
N GLU A 612 3.51 88.15 -46.52
CA GLU A 612 4.21 88.59 -47.72
C GLU A 612 3.28 89.38 -48.64
N PHE A 613 2.04 88.91 -48.83
CA PHE A 613 1.02 89.66 -49.56
C PHE A 613 0.73 91.01 -48.90
N ARG A 614 0.55 91.05 -47.57
CA ARG A 614 0.35 92.31 -46.83
C ARG A 614 1.53 93.26 -46.96
N LYS A 615 2.76 92.75 -46.84
CA LYS A 615 3.99 93.54 -47.04
C LYS A 615 4.07 94.08 -48.47
N SER A 616 3.79 93.25 -49.47
CA SER A 616 3.77 93.68 -50.87
C SER A 616 2.71 94.78 -51.11
N VAL A 617 1.52 94.65 -50.51
CA VAL A 617 0.48 95.69 -50.56
C VAL A 617 0.92 96.97 -49.82
N GLU A 618 1.59 96.87 -48.68
CA GLU A 618 2.14 98.01 -47.94
C GLU A 618 3.29 98.70 -48.69
N GLU A 619 4.16 97.95 -49.37
CA GLU A 619 5.21 98.45 -50.25
C GLU A 619 4.62 99.19 -51.45
N LEU A 620 3.60 98.62 -52.10
CA LEU A 620 2.88 99.27 -53.21
C LEU A 620 2.15 100.55 -52.76
N LYS A 621 1.65 100.58 -51.51
CA LYS A 621 1.09 101.78 -50.90
C LYS A 621 2.14 102.85 -50.62
N GLN A 622 3.33 102.47 -50.12
CA GLN A 622 4.43 103.40 -49.87
C GLN A 622 5.02 103.98 -51.15
N ASN A 623 5.03 103.20 -52.24
CA ASN A 623 5.49 103.64 -53.56
C ASN A 623 4.46 104.51 -54.31
N GLY A 624 3.24 104.65 -53.78
CA GLY A 624 2.20 105.54 -54.33
C GLY A 624 1.43 104.98 -55.53
N ASP A 625 1.57 103.68 -55.81
CA ASP A 625 0.98 103.03 -57.00
C ASP A 625 -0.47 102.54 -56.80
N ILE A 626 -0.99 102.55 -55.56
CA ILE A 626 -2.37 102.09 -55.27
C ILE A 626 -3.02 102.98 -54.20
N ASP A 627 -4.24 103.44 -54.47
CA ASP A 627 -5.11 104.14 -53.51
C ASP A 627 -6.30 103.24 -53.14
N ILE A 628 -6.48 102.92 -51.86
CA ILE A 628 -7.56 102.02 -51.39
C ILE A 628 -8.78 102.87 -51.06
N VAL A 629 -9.83 102.78 -51.89
CA VAL A 629 -11.15 103.34 -51.59
C VAL A 629 -11.82 102.46 -50.53
N PHE A 630 -12.25 103.06 -49.42
CA PHE A 630 -12.97 102.38 -48.34
C PHE A 630 -14.37 101.93 -48.74
#